data_AF-A0A933U8W6-F1
#
_entry.id   AF-A0A933U8W6-F1
#
_cell.length_a   1.000
_cell.length_b   1.000
_cell.length_c   1.000
_cell.angle_alpha   90.00
_cell.angle_beta   90.00
_cell.angle_gamma   90.00
#
_symmetry.space_group_name_H-M   'P 1'
#
loop_
_entity.id
_entity.type
_entity.pdbx_description
1 polymer ?
#
loop_
_entity_poly.entity_id
_entity_poly.type
_entity_poly.pdbx_seq_one_letter_code
_entity_poly.pdbx_strand_id
1 'polypeptide(L)'
;MTQHSGAGTVFESQKFTDFPSMKEALIARKIDATFMIAPLAMKLASDGVPVKIVYLGHRDGSALVVRKDSPIQTFTDLKGKTVAIPSRFSNQNLLMARMMKKNGMQPGDITL
;
A
#
# COMPACT_ATOMS: atom_id res chain seq x y z
N MET A 1 15.72 9.97 16.84
CA MET A 1 16.77 9.43 15.96
C MET A 1 17.48 8.36 16.77
N THR A 2 17.17 7.10 16.51
CA THR A 2 17.82 5.98 17.22
C THR A 2 19.04 5.60 16.40
N GLN A 3 20.25 5.69 16.96
CA GLN A 3 21.49 5.28 16.31
C GLN A 3 21.96 3.95 16.93
N HIS A 4 22.31 2.97 16.09
CA HIS A 4 22.92 1.71 16.52
C HIS A 4 24.22 1.46 15.77
N SER A 5 25.31 1.20 16.50
CA SER A 5 26.50 0.55 15.97
C SER A 5 27.42 0.10 17.10
N GLY A 6 27.89 -1.16 17.04
CA GLY A 6 29.07 -1.62 17.78
C GLY A 6 30.30 -1.89 16.90
N ALA A 7 30.14 -2.08 15.59
CA ALA A 7 31.22 -2.43 14.65
C ALA A 7 30.84 -2.31 13.13
N GLY A 8 29.78 -1.58 12.76
CA GLY A 8 29.25 -1.56 11.37
C GLY A 8 28.16 -0.50 11.11
N THR A 9 27.57 -0.50 9.90
CA THR A 9 26.64 0.49 9.32
C THR A 9 25.67 1.13 10.33
N VAL A 10 25.62 2.46 10.36
CA VAL A 10 24.70 3.23 11.23
C VAL A 10 23.30 3.22 10.62
N PHE A 11 22.32 2.76 11.39
CA PHE A 11 20.90 2.87 11.04
C PHE A 11 20.30 4.13 11.67
N GLU A 12 19.70 4.99 10.86
CA GLU A 12 18.98 6.18 11.30
C GLU A 12 17.53 6.12 10.80
N SER A 13 16.57 6.11 11.73
CA SER A 13 15.15 6.05 11.38
C SER A 13 14.50 7.42 11.37
N GLN A 14 13.69 7.66 10.35
CA GLN A 14 12.82 8.83 10.22
C GLN A 14 11.37 8.39 10.00
N LYS A 15 10.46 8.95 10.80
CA LYS A 15 9.02 8.73 10.64
C LYS A 15 8.44 9.71 9.63
N PHE A 16 7.67 9.19 8.69
CA PHE A 16 6.84 9.97 7.77
C PHE A 16 5.37 9.74 8.08
N THR A 17 4.55 10.78 7.94
CA THR A 17 3.09 10.72 8.18
C THR A 17 2.30 10.37 6.92
N ASP A 18 2.92 10.46 5.75
CA ASP A 18 2.30 10.25 4.46
C ASP A 18 3.30 9.74 3.41
N PHE A 19 2.79 9.09 2.36
CA PHE A 19 3.62 8.55 1.28
C PHE A 19 4.25 9.62 0.36
N PRO A 20 3.58 10.74 0.02
CA PRO A 20 4.19 11.79 -0.80
C PRO A 20 5.49 12.36 -0.22
N SER A 21 5.50 12.76 1.06
CA SER A 21 6.69 13.31 1.71
C SER A 21 7.83 12.29 1.78
N MET A 22 7.52 11.03 2.11
CA MET A 22 8.48 9.92 2.09
C MET A 22 9.08 9.71 0.69
N LYS A 23 8.24 9.75 -0.35
CA LYS A 23 8.65 9.59 -1.75
C LYS A 23 9.59 10.71 -2.19
N GLU A 24 9.28 11.97 -1.86
CA GLU A 24 10.17 13.10 -2.15
C GLU A 24 11.51 13.00 -1.42
N ALA A 25 11.51 12.55 -0.15
CA ALA A 25 12.74 12.32 0.60
C ALA A 25 13.64 11.24 -0.05
N LEU A 26 13.04 10.17 -0.58
CA LEU A 26 13.74 9.11 -1.30
C LEU A 26 14.34 9.63 -2.63
N ILE A 27 13.55 10.37 -3.43
CA ILE A 27 14.00 10.96 -4.69
C ILE A 27 15.15 11.93 -4.46
N ALA A 28 15.04 12.77 -3.42
CA ALA A 28 16.07 13.72 -3.03
C ALA A 28 17.29 13.08 -2.34
N ARG A 29 17.32 11.75 -2.18
CA ARG A 29 18.36 10.99 -1.47
C ARG A 29 18.60 11.47 -0.03
N LYS A 30 17.54 11.93 0.65
CA LYS A 30 17.58 12.22 2.09
C LYS A 30 17.44 10.95 2.94
N ILE A 31 16.93 9.87 2.35
CA ILE A 31 16.86 8.54 2.93
C ILE A 31 17.36 7.52 1.90
N ASP A 32 18.06 6.49 2.36
CA ASP A 32 18.61 5.44 1.48
C ASP A 32 17.62 4.30 1.21
N ALA A 33 16.72 4.05 2.16
CA ALA A 33 15.74 2.98 2.10
C ALA A 33 14.45 3.37 2.83
N THR A 34 13.32 2.81 2.40
CA THR A 34 12.03 2.98 3.06
C THR A 34 11.12 1.78 2.85
N PHE A 35 10.18 1.59 3.78
CA PHE A 35 9.01 0.75 3.54
C PHE A 35 7.94 1.58 2.83
N MET A 36 7.51 1.11 1.66
CA MET A 36 6.47 1.76 0.87
C MET A 36 5.54 0.75 0.22
N ILE A 37 4.36 1.23 -0.20
CA ILE A 37 3.42 0.43 -0.99
C ILE A 37 4.02 0.05 -2.35
N ALA A 38 3.94 -1.24 -2.71
CA ALA A 38 4.58 -1.77 -3.91
C ALA A 38 4.17 -1.05 -5.21
N PRO A 39 2.90 -0.66 -5.43
CA PRO A 39 2.53 0.05 -6.65
C PRO A 39 3.20 1.43 -6.78
N LEU A 40 3.50 2.12 -5.67
CA LEU A 40 4.24 3.37 -5.71
C LEU A 40 5.71 3.13 -6.07
N ALA A 41 6.33 2.08 -5.52
CA ALA A 41 7.69 1.69 -5.91
C ALA A 41 7.78 1.34 -7.41
N MET A 42 6.77 0.61 -7.92
CA MET A 42 6.67 0.30 -9.36
C MET A 42 6.50 1.56 -10.20
N LYS A 43 5.68 2.52 -9.76
CA LYS A 43 5.51 3.81 -10.45
C LYS A 43 6.82 4.60 -10.47
N LEU A 44 7.54 4.70 -9.36
CA LEU A 44 8.85 5.36 -9.31
C LEU A 44 9.85 4.73 -10.28
N ALA A 45 9.93 3.39 -10.31
CA ALA A 45 10.78 2.69 -11.26
C ALA A 45 10.36 2.96 -12.72
N SER A 46 9.05 2.98 -13.00
CA SER A 46 8.51 3.33 -14.32
C SER A 46 8.79 4.79 -14.72
N ASP A 47 8.90 5.70 -13.76
CA ASP A 47 9.25 7.10 -13.97
C ASP A 47 10.78 7.33 -14.04
N GLY A 48 11.58 6.27 -14.03
CA GLY A 48 13.04 6.32 -14.20
C GLY A 48 13.83 6.60 -12.92
N VAL A 49 13.17 6.63 -11.76
CA VAL A 49 13.87 6.77 -10.47
C VAL A 49 14.64 5.48 -10.18
N PRO A 50 15.95 5.53 -9.86
CA PRO A 50 16.80 4.34 -9.71
C PRO A 50 16.56 3.62 -8.38
N VAL A 51 15.36 3.07 -8.19
CA VAL A 51 14.94 2.31 -7.01
C VAL A 51 14.91 0.81 -7.30
N LYS A 52 15.11 -0.01 -6.25
CA LYS A 52 14.97 -1.46 -6.31
C LYS A 52 14.15 -1.96 -5.13
N ILE A 53 13.28 -2.93 -5.38
CA ILE A 53 12.60 -3.67 -4.31
C ILE A 53 13.54 -4.79 -3.87
N VAL A 54 14.01 -4.74 -2.63
CA VAL A 54 14.98 -5.70 -2.08
C VAL A 54 14.42 -6.55 -0.94
N TYR A 55 13.29 -6.13 -0.37
CA TYR A 55 12.71 -6.78 0.80
C TYR A 55 11.19 -6.61 0.82
N LEU A 56 10.49 -7.66 1.25
CA LEU A 56 9.06 -7.64 1.51
C LEU A 56 8.83 -7.40 3.01
N GLY A 57 8.26 -6.25 3.37
CA GLY A 57 8.05 -5.89 4.78
C GLY A 57 7.06 -6.76 5.53
N HIS A 58 6.05 -7.31 4.85
CA HIS A 58 5.06 -8.22 5.42
C HIS A 58 4.33 -8.97 4.31
N ARG A 59 3.71 -10.11 4.62
CA ARG A 59 2.87 -10.87 3.67
C ARG A 59 1.37 -10.64 3.88
N ASP A 60 0.95 -10.37 5.12
CA ASP A 60 -0.46 -10.26 5.51
C ASP A 60 -0.74 -8.94 6.26
N GLY A 61 -1.96 -8.77 6.78
CA GLY A 61 -2.35 -7.59 7.57
C GLY A 61 -3.32 -6.65 6.85
N SER A 62 -3.83 -7.04 5.68
CA SER A 62 -4.97 -6.36 5.05
C SER A 62 -6.27 -7.05 5.44
N ALA A 63 -7.29 -6.26 5.76
CA ALA A 63 -8.63 -6.74 6.02
C ALA A 63 -9.65 -5.84 5.32
N LEU A 64 -10.76 -6.45 4.90
CA LEU A 64 -11.99 -5.72 4.58
C LEU A 64 -12.87 -5.76 5.83
N VAL A 65 -13.33 -4.60 6.27
CA VAL A 65 -14.12 -4.47 7.50
C VAL A 65 -15.47 -3.89 7.16
N VAL A 66 -16.51 -4.44 7.78
CA VAL A 66 -17.89 -3.93 7.73
C VAL A 66 -18.35 -3.60 9.14
N ARG A 67 -19.43 -2.82 9.27
CA ARG A 67 -20.06 -2.61 10.58
C ARG A 67 -20.52 -3.93 11.18
N LYS A 68 -20.50 -4.01 12.52
CA LYS A 68 -20.86 -5.24 13.26
C LYS A 68 -22.27 -5.74 12.96
N ASP A 69 -23.21 -4.82 12.74
CA ASP A 69 -24.62 -5.06 12.43
C ASP A 69 -24.91 -5.00 10.91
N SER A 70 -23.87 -4.99 10.08
CA SER A 70 -24.01 -4.96 8.63
C SER A 70 -24.64 -6.25 8.10
N PRO A 71 -25.58 -6.18 7.14
CA PRO A 71 -26.08 -7.36 6.45
C PRO A 71 -25.08 -7.97 5.46
N ILE A 72 -23.91 -7.33 5.24
CA ILE A 72 -22.86 -7.81 4.34
C ILE A 72 -22.15 -9.02 4.97
N GLN A 73 -22.28 -10.19 4.35
CA GLN A 73 -21.66 -11.45 4.80
C GLN A 73 -20.69 -12.02 3.77
N THR A 74 -20.89 -11.67 2.50
CA THR A 74 -20.11 -12.14 1.36
C THR A 74 -19.55 -10.95 0.58
N PHE A 75 -18.54 -11.20 -0.24
CA PHE A 75 -17.97 -10.14 -1.08
C PHE A 75 -18.99 -9.59 -2.10
N THR A 76 -19.89 -10.43 -2.59
CA THR A 76 -20.93 -10.03 -3.55
C THR A 76 -21.97 -9.07 -2.96
N ASP A 77 -22.16 -9.06 -1.63
CA ASP A 77 -23.07 -8.11 -0.95
C ASP A 77 -22.56 -6.66 -1.01
N LEU A 78 -21.31 -6.45 -1.43
CA LEU A 78 -20.75 -5.12 -1.71
C LEU A 78 -21.26 -4.51 -3.01
N LYS A 79 -22.00 -5.26 -3.83
CA LYS A 79 -22.56 -4.73 -5.09
C LYS A 79 -23.46 -3.51 -4.81
N GLY A 80 -23.22 -2.44 -5.55
CA GLY A 80 -23.86 -1.14 -5.38
C GLY A 80 -23.43 -0.36 -4.14
N LYS A 81 -22.36 -0.76 -3.45
CA LYS A 81 -21.82 -0.06 -2.27
C LYS A 81 -20.57 0.74 -2.61
N THR A 82 -20.28 1.70 -1.74
CA THR A 82 -19.00 2.42 -1.72
C THR A 82 -18.07 1.78 -0.68
N VAL A 83 -16.84 1.47 -1.09
CA VAL A 83 -15.82 0.87 -0.24
C VAL A 83 -14.61 1.81 -0.16
N ALA A 84 -14.31 2.31 1.03
CA ALA A 84 -13.15 3.17 1.23
C ALA A 84 -11.85 2.36 1.11
N ILE A 85 -10.88 2.89 0.35
CA ILE A 85 -9.52 2.36 0.23
C ILE A 85 -8.49 3.43 0.65
N PRO A 86 -7.29 3.05 1.15
CA PRO A 86 -6.29 4.02 1.60
C PRO A 86 -5.78 4.96 0.49
N SER A 87 -5.72 4.47 -0.75
CA SER A 87 -5.23 5.19 -1.93
C SER A 87 -5.52 4.42 -3.21
N ARG A 88 -5.58 5.11 -4.35
CA ARG A 88 -5.66 4.51 -5.69
C ARG A 88 -4.45 3.62 -6.00
N PHE A 89 -3.29 3.87 -5.39
CA PHE A 89 -2.07 3.06 -5.54
C PHE A 89 -1.91 2.00 -4.44
N SER A 90 -2.98 1.70 -3.69
CA SER A 90 -2.91 0.75 -2.59
C SER A 90 -3.00 -0.71 -3.05
N ASN A 91 -2.43 -1.62 -2.25
CA ASN A 91 -2.60 -3.07 -2.47
C ASN A 91 -4.08 -3.47 -2.37
N GLN A 92 -4.87 -2.75 -1.56
CA GLN A 92 -6.30 -2.99 -1.41
C GLN A 92 -7.06 -2.68 -2.70
N ASN A 93 -6.65 -1.68 -3.49
CA ASN A 93 -7.27 -1.43 -4.80
C ASN A 93 -7.09 -2.63 -5.75
N LEU A 94 -5.87 -3.17 -5.82
CA LEU A 94 -5.58 -4.37 -6.61
C LEU A 94 -6.34 -5.60 -6.08
N LEU A 95 -6.44 -5.73 -4.75
CA LEU A 95 -7.21 -6.79 -4.11
C LEU A 95 -8.70 -6.70 -4.47
N MET A 96 -9.29 -5.50 -4.43
CA MET A 96 -10.68 -5.27 -4.83
C MET A 96 -10.91 -5.70 -6.28
N ALA A 97 -10.05 -5.27 -7.21
CA ALA A 97 -10.15 -5.68 -8.62
C ALA A 97 -10.06 -7.21 -8.79
N ARG A 98 -9.12 -7.87 -8.09
CA ARG A 98 -8.98 -9.33 -8.11
C ARG A 98 -10.22 -10.03 -7.53
N MET A 99 -10.76 -9.52 -6.43
CA MET A 99 -11.94 -10.08 -5.76
C MET A 99 -13.20 -9.89 -6.60
N MET A 100 -13.40 -8.74 -7.24
CA MET A 100 -14.49 -8.51 -8.19
C MET A 100 -14.43 -9.52 -9.33
N LYS A 101 -13.26 -9.70 -9.96
CA LYS A 101 -13.06 -10.72 -11.01
C LYS A 101 -13.37 -12.13 -10.52
N LYS A 102 -12.91 -12.50 -9.32
CA LYS A 102 -13.15 -13.83 -8.72
C LYS A 102 -14.65 -14.10 -8.48
N ASN A 103 -15.44 -13.07 -8.18
CA ASN A 103 -16.87 -13.18 -7.91
C ASN A 103 -17.75 -12.84 -9.13
N GLY A 104 -17.17 -12.71 -10.32
CA GLY A 104 -17.94 -12.40 -11.55
C GLY A 104 -18.55 -10.99 -11.59
N MET A 105 -18.04 -10.07 -10.76
CA MET A 105 -18.53 -8.69 -10.69
C MET A 105 -17.90 -7.83 -11.78
N GLN A 106 -18.65 -6.84 -12.26
CA GLN A 106 -18.23 -5.95 -13.34
C GLN A 106 -17.62 -4.65 -12.82
N PRO A 107 -16.75 -3.97 -13.60
CA PRO A 107 -16.33 -2.61 -13.29
C PRO A 107 -17.55 -1.71 -13.04
N GLY A 108 -17.55 -0.98 -11.91
CA GLY A 108 -18.69 -0.15 -11.50
C GLY A 108 -19.69 -0.83 -10.57
N ASP A 109 -19.64 -2.16 -10.38
CA ASP A 109 -20.46 -2.83 -9.35
C ASP A 109 -20.10 -2.38 -7.93
N ILE A 110 -18.90 -1.84 -7.70
CA ILE A 110 -18.46 -1.24 -6.44
C ILE A 110 -17.82 0.11 -6.74
N THR A 111 -18.13 1.13 -5.95
CA THR A 111 -17.44 2.43 -5.99
C THR A 111 -16.28 2.42 -4.99
N LEU A 112 -15.06 2.74 -5.44
CA LEU A 112 -13.84 2.79 -4.62
C LEU A 112 -13.37 4.22 -4.38
#